data_AF-A0A8K0CD29-F1
#
_entry.id   AF-A0A8K0CD29-F1
#
_cell.length_a   1.000
_cell.length_b   1.000
_cell.length_c   1.000
_cell.angle_alpha   90.00
_cell.angle_beta   90.00
_cell.angle_gamma   90.00
#
_symmetry.space_group_name_H-M   'P 1'
#
loop_
_entity.id
_entity.type
_entity.pdbx_description
1 polymer ?
#
loop_
_entity_poly.entity_id
_entity_poly.type
_entity_poly.pdbx_seq_one_letter_code
_entity_poly.pdbx_strand_id
1 'polypeptide(L)'
;MGQGKLISFLNVLGSYRNLLTNRITVSLNQQNANLKTKTREKLKNLKIPEQPKRPLTPYFRFLTEKRGLVQKQHPGWKLGEIAKQCAEDWKNLSKDVKEKYQQDYNDEAKIYEHKQEQFKLSLTKEQQEALSSAQKEKRQTKKKRIMRKRYRESGKPKRPTGTFLFFIKDKWTLPENKNKKLTELLSLYKNEWNNISDSEKQKYIQMHEKDKQRYEKEMTAWEARMIKEGNMDLIRKESQIITIAKPLQLDNVKEKKNK
;
A
#
# COMPACT_ATOMS: atom_id res chain seq x y z
N MET A 1 -4.06 -29.04 -32.05
CA MET A 1 -4.75 -27.84 -31.50
C MET A 1 -4.93 -28.04 -30.00
N GLY A 2 -4.75 -27.01 -29.16
CA GLY A 2 -5.13 -27.12 -27.74
C GLY A 2 -4.23 -26.40 -26.75
N GLN A 3 -4.36 -25.07 -26.66
CA GLN A 3 -4.44 -24.27 -25.43
C GLN A 3 -3.48 -24.50 -24.23
N GLY A 4 -2.24 -24.98 -24.42
CA GLY A 4 -1.32 -25.22 -23.30
C GLY A 4 -0.26 -24.14 -22.98
N LYS A 5 0.00 -23.16 -23.87
CA LYS A 5 1.22 -22.31 -23.78
C LYS A 5 1.00 -20.83 -23.42
N LEU A 6 -0.24 -20.42 -23.12
CA LEU A 6 -0.55 -19.03 -22.76
C LEU A 6 -0.47 -18.73 -21.26
N ILE A 7 -0.40 -19.77 -20.40
CA ILE A 7 -0.46 -19.60 -18.94
C ILE A 7 0.94 -19.35 -18.32
N SER A 8 2.03 -19.72 -19.00
CA SER A 8 3.39 -19.46 -18.50
C SER A 8 3.87 -18.01 -18.68
N PHE A 9 3.25 -17.23 -19.58
CA PHE A 9 3.60 -15.83 -19.83
C PHE A 9 3.22 -14.89 -18.68
N LEU A 10 2.26 -15.28 -17.84
CA LEU A 10 1.75 -14.42 -16.75
C LEU A 10 2.61 -14.49 -15.48
N ASN A 11 3.42 -15.56 -15.30
CA ASN A 11 4.21 -15.75 -14.08
C ASN A 11 5.56 -15.00 -14.11
N VAL A 12 6.16 -14.79 -15.29
CA VAL A 12 7.42 -14.01 -15.41
C VAL A 12 7.15 -12.49 -15.35
N LEU A 13 5.98 -12.06 -15.79
CA LEU A 13 5.54 -10.65 -15.73
C LEU A 13 5.05 -10.23 -14.33
N GLY A 14 4.85 -11.14 -13.38
CA GLY A 14 4.30 -10.82 -12.05
C GLY A 14 5.10 -9.76 -11.27
N SER A 15 6.43 -9.77 -11.41
CA SER A 15 7.32 -8.84 -10.71
C SER A 15 7.40 -7.45 -11.39
N TYR A 16 7.24 -7.40 -12.72
CA TYR A 16 7.55 -6.21 -13.53
C TYR A 16 6.38 -5.64 -14.34
N ARG A 17 5.18 -6.24 -14.28
CA ARG A 17 3.94 -5.67 -14.86
C ARG A 17 3.68 -4.23 -14.38
N ASN A 18 4.16 -3.90 -13.18
CA ASN A 18 4.03 -2.59 -12.57
C ASN A 18 4.95 -1.51 -13.19
N LEU A 19 6.07 -1.90 -13.82
CA LEU A 19 7.01 -0.97 -14.48
C LEU A 19 6.44 -0.39 -15.77
N LEU A 20 5.89 -1.26 -16.63
CA LEU A 20 5.38 -0.88 -17.94
C LEU A 20 3.97 -0.25 -17.89
N THR A 21 3.29 -0.34 -16.75
CA THR A 21 1.91 0.15 -16.58
C THR A 21 1.76 1.26 -15.54
N ASN A 22 2.81 1.60 -14.78
CA ASN A 22 2.75 2.63 -13.76
C ASN A 22 4.13 3.30 -13.55
N ARG A 23 4.42 4.33 -14.37
CA ARG A 23 5.64 5.17 -14.35
C ARG A 23 6.01 5.72 -12.96
N ILE A 24 5.02 5.83 -12.07
CA ILE A 24 5.17 6.39 -10.72
C ILE A 24 5.33 5.30 -9.65
N THR A 25 4.87 4.06 -9.87
CA THR A 25 4.91 3.05 -8.81
C THR A 25 6.29 2.51 -8.55
N VAL A 26 7.17 2.39 -9.55
CA VAL A 26 8.52 1.86 -9.26
C VAL A 26 9.42 2.91 -8.63
N SER A 27 9.49 4.12 -9.19
CA SER A 27 10.26 5.21 -8.55
C SER A 27 9.76 5.47 -7.12
N LEU A 28 8.43 5.55 -6.90
CA LEU A 28 7.92 5.69 -5.53
C LEU A 28 8.11 4.43 -4.68
N ASN A 29 7.96 3.21 -5.20
CA ASN A 29 8.14 2.00 -4.37
C ASN A 29 9.60 1.80 -4.01
N GLN A 30 10.53 2.12 -4.91
CA GLN A 30 11.97 2.13 -4.67
C GLN A 30 12.34 3.26 -3.69
N GLN A 31 11.82 4.49 -3.88
CA GLN A 31 11.98 5.57 -2.90
C GLN A 31 11.38 5.21 -1.53
N ASN A 32 10.20 4.60 -1.47
CA ASN A 32 9.58 4.16 -0.20
C ASN A 32 10.30 2.96 0.42
N ALA A 33 10.94 2.09 -0.38
CA ALA A 33 11.79 1.02 0.13
C ALA A 33 13.10 1.60 0.70
N ASN A 34 13.71 2.54 -0.02
CA ASN A 34 14.93 3.24 0.40
C ASN A 34 14.70 4.16 1.62
N LEU A 35 13.51 4.77 1.75
CA LEU A 35 13.14 5.52 2.96
C LEU A 35 13.01 4.60 4.17
N LYS A 36 12.36 3.44 4.01
CA LYS A 36 12.28 2.43 5.08
C LYS A 36 13.66 1.90 5.50
N THR A 37 14.60 1.73 4.58
CA THR A 37 15.96 1.30 4.92
C THR A 37 16.73 2.42 5.62
N LYS A 38 16.68 3.66 5.10
CA LYS A 38 17.32 4.83 5.73
C LYS A 38 16.82 5.10 7.14
N THR A 39 15.51 5.06 7.37
CA THR A 39 14.93 5.26 8.71
C THR A 39 15.32 4.12 9.65
N ARG A 40 15.35 2.88 9.17
CA ARG A 40 15.82 1.73 9.97
C ARG A 40 17.31 1.85 10.31
N GLU A 41 18.14 2.29 9.37
CA GLU A 41 19.57 2.55 9.57
C GLU A 41 19.79 3.68 10.57
N LYS A 42 19.06 4.79 10.45
CA LYS A 42 19.12 5.89 11.43
C LYS A 42 18.78 5.41 12.84
N LEU A 43 17.73 4.62 13.02
CA LEU A 43 17.36 4.06 14.32
C LEU A 43 18.42 3.08 14.87
N LYS A 44 19.06 2.28 13.99
CA LYS A 44 20.16 1.39 14.39
C LYS A 44 21.40 2.17 14.83
N ASN A 45 21.75 3.22 14.10
CA ASN A 45 22.92 4.06 14.39
C ASN A 45 22.78 4.79 15.73
N LEU A 46 21.55 5.16 16.10
CA LEU A 46 21.23 5.80 17.37
C LEU A 46 21.24 4.84 18.58
N LYS A 47 21.54 3.54 18.37
CA LYS A 47 21.65 2.49 19.42
C LYS A 47 20.54 2.61 20.47
N ILE A 48 19.31 2.78 19.99
CA ILE A 48 18.15 3.01 20.84
C ILE A 48 17.95 1.78 21.71
N PRO A 49 17.81 1.92 23.04
CA PRO A 49 17.49 0.80 23.93
C PRO A 49 16.23 0.06 23.46
N GLU A 50 16.10 -1.22 23.80
CA GLU A 50 14.91 -1.96 23.36
C GLU A 50 13.64 -1.42 24.01
N GLN A 51 12.67 -1.04 23.19
CA GLN A 51 11.37 -0.60 23.68
C GLN A 51 10.67 -1.77 24.39
N PRO A 52 10.22 -1.60 25.66
CA PRO A 52 9.51 -2.66 26.36
C PRO A 52 8.27 -3.09 25.56
N LYS A 53 8.04 -4.40 25.44
CA LYS A 53 6.87 -4.94 24.72
C LYS A 53 5.66 -4.93 25.64
N ARG A 54 4.49 -4.66 25.08
CA ARG A 54 3.22 -4.72 25.82
C ARG A 54 2.97 -6.15 26.32
N PRO A 55 2.40 -6.32 27.53
CA PRO A 55 2.03 -7.64 28.02
C PRO A 55 0.94 -8.26 27.15
N LEU A 56 0.90 -9.59 27.13
CA LEU A 56 -0.10 -10.33 26.35
C LEU A 56 -1.44 -10.25 27.06
N THR A 57 -2.50 -9.86 26.34
CA THR A 57 -3.86 -9.88 26.90
C THR A 57 -4.24 -11.32 27.30
N PRO A 58 -5.20 -11.52 28.22
CA PRO A 58 -5.56 -12.85 28.76
C PRO A 58 -5.78 -13.93 27.70
N TYR A 59 -6.55 -13.62 26.66
CA TYR A 59 -6.79 -14.53 25.54
C TYR A 59 -5.52 -14.91 24.77
N PHE A 60 -4.62 -13.96 24.49
CA PHE A 60 -3.38 -14.25 23.77
C PHE A 60 -2.40 -15.07 24.62
N ARG A 61 -2.42 -14.91 25.95
CA ARG A 61 -1.65 -15.74 26.89
C ARG A 61 -2.14 -17.19 26.85
N PHE A 62 -3.46 -17.38 26.94
CA PHE A 62 -4.08 -18.69 26.75
C PHE A 62 -3.77 -19.28 25.36
N LEU A 63 -3.85 -18.48 24.30
CA LEU A 63 -3.56 -18.91 22.93
C LEU A 63 -2.10 -19.39 22.81
N THR A 64 -1.13 -18.72 23.44
CA THR A 64 0.27 -19.15 23.41
C THR A 64 0.49 -20.51 24.07
N GLU A 65 -0.22 -20.79 25.16
CA GLU A 65 -0.14 -22.07 25.87
C GLU A 65 -0.84 -23.21 25.10
N LYS A 66 -2.06 -22.96 24.63
CA LYS A 66 -2.89 -24.00 23.99
C LYS A 66 -2.56 -24.26 22.54
N ARG A 67 -2.03 -23.27 21.80
CA ARG A 67 -1.66 -23.45 20.39
C ARG A 67 -0.74 -24.65 20.18
N GLY A 68 0.25 -24.86 21.07
CA GLY A 68 1.18 -25.98 20.97
C GLY A 68 0.50 -27.34 21.15
N LEU A 69 -0.52 -27.41 22.02
CA LEU A 69 -1.29 -28.63 22.25
C LEU A 69 -2.20 -28.94 21.07
N VAL A 70 -2.95 -27.94 20.59
CA VAL A 70 -3.85 -28.10 19.43
C VAL A 70 -3.07 -28.42 18.16
N GLN A 71 -1.86 -27.85 17.99
CA GLN A 71 -0.99 -28.18 16.86
C GLN A 71 -0.48 -29.62 16.91
N LYS A 72 -0.22 -30.19 18.10
CA LYS A 72 0.16 -31.60 18.24
C LYS A 72 -1.01 -32.54 17.96
N GLN A 73 -2.22 -32.16 18.37
CA GLN A 73 -3.44 -32.93 18.10
C GLN A 73 -3.83 -32.87 16.62
N HIS A 74 -3.54 -31.74 15.96
CA HIS A 74 -3.86 -31.52 14.55
C HIS A 74 -2.64 -30.99 13.78
N PRO A 75 -1.63 -31.84 13.49
CA PRO A 75 -0.38 -31.42 12.84
C PRO A 75 -0.55 -30.93 11.40
N GLY A 76 -1.70 -31.19 10.77
CA GLY A 76 -2.05 -30.71 9.43
C GLY A 76 -2.87 -29.42 9.37
N TRP A 77 -3.36 -28.91 10.51
CA TRP A 77 -4.21 -27.72 10.51
C TRP A 77 -3.40 -26.44 10.27
N LYS A 78 -4.01 -25.51 9.53
CA LYS A 78 -3.42 -24.19 9.34
C LYS A 78 -3.55 -23.39 10.64
N LEU A 79 -2.64 -22.44 10.85
CA LEU A 79 -2.65 -21.57 12.03
C LEU A 79 -3.99 -20.86 12.25
N GLY A 80 -4.71 -20.53 11.16
CA GLY A 80 -6.03 -19.92 11.23
C GLY A 80 -7.11 -20.84 11.79
N GLU A 81 -7.04 -22.15 11.54
CA GLU A 81 -7.99 -23.16 12.07
C GLU A 81 -7.70 -23.43 13.55
N ILE A 82 -6.42 -23.58 13.91
CA ILE A 82 -5.98 -23.72 15.30
C ILE A 82 -6.44 -22.51 16.14
N ALA A 83 -6.29 -21.30 15.61
CA ALA A 83 -6.73 -20.09 16.32
C ALA A 83 -8.25 -20.02 16.48
N LYS A 84 -9.04 -20.58 15.56
CA LYS A 84 -10.50 -20.67 15.69
C LYS A 84 -10.88 -21.63 16.81
N GLN A 85 -10.27 -22.81 16.85
CA GLN A 85 -10.49 -23.79 17.91
C GLN A 85 -10.17 -23.19 19.29
N CYS A 86 -8.99 -22.59 19.45
CA CYS A 86 -8.62 -21.94 20.71
C CYS A 86 -9.57 -20.79 21.09
N ALA A 87 -10.16 -20.10 20.11
CA ALA A 87 -11.14 -19.05 20.39
C ALA A 87 -12.47 -19.62 20.92
N GLU A 88 -12.89 -20.79 20.43
CA GLU A 88 -14.06 -21.52 20.93
C GLU A 88 -13.81 -22.07 22.34
N ASP A 89 -12.65 -22.70 22.54
CA ASP A 89 -12.22 -23.18 23.86
C ASP A 89 -12.20 -22.04 24.88
N TRP A 90 -11.65 -20.88 24.51
CA TRP A 90 -11.65 -19.68 25.37
C TRP A 90 -13.05 -19.19 25.70
N LYS A 91 -14.01 -19.24 24.77
CA LYS A 91 -15.40 -18.87 25.07
C LYS A 91 -16.01 -19.81 26.12
N ASN A 92 -15.75 -21.10 25.99
CA ASN A 92 -16.30 -22.15 26.87
C ASN A 92 -15.57 -22.28 28.22
N LEU A 93 -14.42 -21.65 28.41
CA LEU A 93 -13.74 -21.61 29.71
C LEU A 93 -14.58 -20.95 30.82
N SER A 94 -14.43 -21.47 32.04
CA SER A 94 -15.04 -20.91 33.25
C SER A 94 -14.55 -19.49 33.55
N LYS A 95 -15.35 -18.74 34.32
CA LYS A 95 -15.03 -17.37 34.72
C LYS A 95 -13.78 -17.32 35.59
N ASP A 96 -13.63 -18.26 36.53
CA ASP A 96 -12.51 -18.31 37.47
C ASP A 96 -11.16 -18.48 36.74
N VAL A 97 -11.12 -19.33 35.71
CA VAL A 97 -9.90 -19.52 34.91
C VAL A 97 -9.59 -18.26 34.10
N LYS A 98 -10.60 -17.61 33.52
CA LYS A 98 -10.42 -16.33 32.81
C LYS A 98 -9.93 -15.23 33.75
N GLU A 99 -10.41 -15.21 34.98
CA GLU A 99 -10.01 -14.25 36.00
C GLU A 99 -8.54 -14.39 36.37
N LYS A 100 -8.04 -15.62 36.51
CA LYS A 100 -6.60 -15.86 36.71
C LYS A 100 -5.75 -15.25 35.60
N TYR A 101 -6.10 -15.48 34.34
CA TYR A 101 -5.40 -14.87 33.20
C TYR A 101 -5.52 -13.34 33.18
N GLN A 102 -6.62 -12.78 33.70
CA GLN A 102 -6.82 -11.34 33.84
C GLN A 102 -5.93 -10.75 34.94
N GLN A 103 -5.80 -11.42 36.09
CA GLN A 103 -4.91 -11.01 37.17
C GLN A 103 -3.45 -11.01 36.69
N ASP A 104 -3.02 -12.10 36.04
CA ASP A 104 -1.68 -12.20 35.44
C ASP A 104 -1.39 -11.03 34.49
N TYR A 105 -2.36 -10.67 33.63
CA TYR A 105 -2.23 -9.54 32.72
C TYR A 105 -2.10 -8.21 33.47
N ASN A 106 -2.89 -8.01 34.52
CA ASN A 106 -2.87 -6.77 35.30
C ASN A 106 -1.52 -6.59 36.00
N ASP A 107 -0.93 -7.66 36.53
CA ASP A 107 0.37 -7.60 37.20
C ASP A 107 1.52 -7.37 36.21
N GLU A 108 1.50 -8.05 35.05
CA GLU A 108 2.44 -7.74 33.98
C GLU A 108 2.28 -6.32 33.43
N ALA A 109 1.05 -5.78 33.41
CA ALA A 109 0.77 -4.42 32.96
C ALA A 109 1.41 -3.37 33.89
N LYS A 110 1.36 -3.56 35.21
CA LYS A 110 2.07 -2.70 36.16
C LYS A 110 3.58 -2.73 35.94
N ILE A 111 4.15 -3.92 35.76
CA ILE A 111 5.59 -4.08 35.46
C ILE A 111 5.96 -3.39 34.14
N TYR A 112 5.10 -3.53 33.13
CA TYR A 112 5.29 -2.90 31.83
C TYR A 112 5.25 -1.37 31.92
N GLU A 113 4.33 -0.81 32.70
CA GLU A 113 4.22 0.63 32.93
C GLU A 113 5.51 1.20 33.52
N HIS A 114 6.01 0.61 34.61
CA HIS A 114 7.28 1.01 35.19
C HIS A 114 8.45 0.88 34.18
N LYS A 115 8.53 -0.23 33.44
CA LYS A 115 9.55 -0.41 32.38
C LYS A 115 9.45 0.64 31.28
N GLN A 116 8.24 1.06 30.91
CA GLN A 116 8.04 2.12 29.90
C GLN A 116 8.48 3.49 30.41
N GLU A 117 8.25 3.81 31.68
CA GLU A 117 8.71 5.05 32.29
C GLU A 117 10.24 5.10 32.30
N GLN A 118 10.88 4.04 32.80
CA GLN A 118 12.34 3.92 32.78
C GLN A 118 12.90 4.03 31.36
N PHE A 119 12.24 3.39 30.39
CA PHE A 119 12.60 3.50 28.98
C PHE A 119 12.50 4.95 28.48
N LYS A 120 11.40 5.66 28.74
CA LYS A 120 11.24 7.06 28.30
C LYS A 120 12.31 7.98 28.91
N LEU A 121 12.65 7.78 30.18
CA LEU A 121 13.69 8.54 30.88
C LEU A 121 15.09 8.24 30.34
N SER A 122 15.36 7.00 29.93
CA SER A 122 16.65 6.58 29.35
C SER A 122 16.93 7.17 27.97
N LEU A 123 15.91 7.66 27.26
CA LEU A 123 16.04 8.14 25.89
C LEU A 123 16.54 9.57 25.83
N THR A 124 17.50 9.82 24.93
CA THR A 124 17.92 11.19 24.58
C THR A 124 16.87 11.87 23.70
N LYS A 125 16.86 13.22 23.69
CA LYS A 125 15.94 14.01 22.83
C LYS A 125 16.05 13.60 21.36
N GLU A 126 17.27 13.38 20.86
CA GLU A 126 17.50 12.92 19.48
C GLU A 126 16.88 11.55 19.20
N GLN A 127 17.01 10.59 20.14
CA GLN A 127 16.40 9.27 20.02
C GLN A 127 14.86 9.36 20.04
N GLN A 128 14.28 10.20 20.90
CA GLN A 128 12.84 10.43 20.97
C GLN A 128 12.29 11.00 19.65
N GLU A 129 12.97 11.99 19.08
CA GLU A 129 12.61 12.58 17.78
C GLU A 129 12.74 11.59 16.62
N ALA A 130 13.79 10.77 16.63
CA ALA A 130 13.98 9.69 15.66
C ALA A 130 12.85 8.65 15.73
N LEU A 131 12.43 8.25 16.93
CA LEU A 131 11.29 7.35 17.13
C LEU A 131 9.97 7.99 16.65
N SER A 132 9.73 9.26 16.98
CA SER A 132 8.53 9.99 16.57
C SER A 132 8.44 10.15 15.05
N SER A 133 9.53 10.55 14.40
CA SER A 133 9.61 10.67 12.94
C SER A 133 9.40 9.32 12.24
N ALA A 134 10.03 8.24 12.74
CA ALA A 134 9.82 6.89 12.22
C ALA A 134 8.37 6.41 12.37
N GLN A 135 7.71 6.71 13.50
CA GLN A 135 6.30 6.41 13.70
C GLN A 135 5.40 7.19 12.72
N LYS A 136 5.68 8.50 12.52
CA LYS A 136 4.97 9.35 11.56
C LYS A 136 5.11 8.81 10.13
N GLU A 137 6.32 8.42 9.73
CA GLU A 137 6.56 7.80 8.42
C GLU A 137 5.77 6.50 8.25
N LYS A 138 5.81 5.59 9.25
CA LYS A 138 5.05 4.33 9.23
C LYS A 138 3.54 4.57 9.10
N ARG A 139 2.99 5.56 9.81
CA ARG A 139 1.58 6.00 9.69
C ARG A 139 1.28 6.50 8.28
N GLN A 140 2.14 7.34 7.70
CA GLN A 140 1.98 7.85 6.33
C GLN A 140 2.07 6.73 5.28
N THR A 141 3.01 5.78 5.40
CA THR A 141 3.10 4.63 4.50
C THR A 141 1.85 3.77 4.57
N LYS A 142 1.30 3.52 5.77
CA LYS A 142 0.04 2.78 5.94
C LYS A 142 -1.13 3.51 5.26
N LYS A 143 -1.27 4.83 5.48
CA LYS A 143 -2.29 5.66 4.81
C LYS A 143 -2.16 5.59 3.28
N LYS A 144 -0.95 5.78 2.73
CA LYS A 144 -0.68 5.65 1.28
C LYS A 144 -1.05 4.27 0.75
N ARG A 145 -0.75 3.18 1.50
CA ARG A 145 -1.10 1.81 1.11
C ARG A 145 -2.61 1.59 1.06
N ILE A 146 -3.33 2.07 2.07
CA ILE A 146 -4.80 1.98 2.13
C ILE A 146 -5.42 2.78 0.98
N MET A 147 -4.98 4.02 0.75
CA MET A 147 -5.47 4.83 -0.37
C MET A 147 -5.20 4.18 -1.72
N ARG A 148 -4.02 3.59 -1.94
CA ARG A 148 -3.72 2.82 -3.16
C ARG A 148 -4.63 1.60 -3.33
N LYS A 149 -4.99 0.93 -2.24
CA LYS A 149 -5.95 -0.19 -2.26
C LYS A 149 -7.34 0.33 -2.68
N ARG A 150 -7.82 1.41 -2.05
CA ARG A 150 -9.09 2.07 -2.41
C ARG A 150 -9.14 2.48 -3.89
N TYR A 151 -8.07 3.08 -4.42
CA TYR A 151 -8.01 3.43 -5.85
C TYR A 151 -8.07 2.21 -6.79
N ARG A 152 -7.51 1.06 -6.39
CA ARG A 152 -7.59 -0.17 -7.19
C ARG A 152 -8.99 -0.76 -7.15
N GLU A 153 -9.59 -0.81 -5.96
CA GLU A 153 -10.93 -1.36 -5.75
C GLU A 153 -12.00 -0.48 -6.41
N SER A 154 -11.83 0.84 -6.42
CA SER A 154 -12.73 1.74 -7.13
C SER A 154 -12.51 1.78 -8.65
N GLY A 155 -11.54 1.03 -9.19
CA GLY A 155 -11.26 0.99 -10.63
C GLY A 155 -10.80 2.34 -11.19
N LYS A 156 -10.01 3.10 -10.43
CA LYS A 156 -9.49 4.41 -10.87
C LYS A 156 -8.75 4.27 -12.21
N PRO A 157 -9.10 5.07 -13.25
CA PRO A 157 -8.44 5.04 -14.53
C PRO A 157 -6.93 5.20 -14.41
N LYS A 158 -6.19 4.43 -15.21
CA LYS A 158 -4.73 4.52 -15.23
C LYS A 158 -4.31 5.77 -15.99
N ARG A 159 -3.25 6.42 -15.52
CA ARG A 159 -2.70 7.60 -16.18
C ARG A 159 -2.31 7.31 -17.64
N PRO A 160 -2.29 8.33 -18.51
CA PRO A 160 -1.82 8.18 -19.88
C PRO A 160 -0.39 7.65 -19.88
N THR A 161 -0.15 6.66 -20.74
CA THR A 161 1.15 6.09 -21.03
C THR A 161 2.00 7.15 -21.72
N GLY A 162 3.22 7.38 -21.25
CA GLY A 162 4.11 8.36 -21.88
C GLY A 162 4.59 7.89 -23.26
N THR A 163 4.98 8.83 -24.13
CA THR A 163 5.51 8.58 -25.48
C THR A 163 6.61 7.51 -25.51
N PHE A 164 7.65 7.69 -24.68
CA PHE A 164 8.75 6.72 -24.54
C PHE A 164 8.31 5.33 -24.08
N LEU A 165 7.23 5.22 -23.29
CA LEU A 165 6.74 3.91 -22.85
C LEU A 165 6.03 3.15 -23.97
N PHE A 166 5.41 3.85 -24.94
CA PHE A 166 4.93 3.20 -26.15
C PHE A 166 6.08 2.64 -26.99
N PHE A 167 7.17 3.41 -27.12
CA PHE A 167 8.39 2.93 -27.78
C PHE A 167 8.97 1.67 -27.10
N ILE A 168 9.11 1.69 -25.77
CA ILE A 168 9.56 0.50 -25.02
C ILE A 168 8.60 -0.67 -25.23
N LYS A 169 7.28 -0.42 -25.18
CA LYS A 169 6.27 -1.47 -25.36
C LYS A 169 6.41 -2.15 -26.71
N ASP A 170 6.58 -1.39 -27.79
CA ASP A 170 6.77 -1.92 -29.13
C ASP A 170 8.07 -2.74 -29.22
N LYS A 171 9.20 -2.21 -28.73
CA LYS A 171 10.51 -2.89 -28.74
C LYS A 171 10.55 -4.15 -27.86
N TRP A 172 9.80 -4.16 -26.76
CA TRP A 172 9.71 -5.29 -25.85
C TRP A 172 8.93 -6.48 -26.43
N THR A 173 8.01 -6.23 -27.36
CA THR A 173 7.25 -7.31 -28.02
C THR A 173 8.09 -8.12 -29.02
N LEU A 174 9.31 -7.66 -29.34
CA LEU A 174 10.22 -8.35 -30.25
C LEU A 174 10.82 -9.62 -29.59
N PRO A 175 10.83 -10.77 -30.30
CA PRO A 175 11.32 -12.05 -29.76
C PRO A 175 12.75 -12.02 -29.21
N GLU A 176 13.59 -11.17 -29.80
CA GLU A 176 15.02 -11.02 -29.50
C GLU A 176 15.31 -10.53 -28.07
N ASN A 177 14.33 -9.88 -27.43
CA ASN A 177 14.50 -9.22 -26.13
C ASN A 177 13.97 -10.06 -24.95
N LYS A 178 13.46 -11.27 -25.21
CA LYS A 178 12.79 -12.11 -24.22
C LYS A 178 13.72 -12.66 -23.11
N ASN A 179 15.02 -12.74 -23.38
CA ASN A 179 16.02 -13.34 -22.50
C ASN A 179 17.02 -12.33 -21.89
N LYS A 180 16.94 -11.04 -22.25
CA LYS A 180 17.89 -10.01 -21.77
C LYS A 180 17.40 -9.37 -20.46
N LYS A 181 18.33 -8.93 -19.61
CA LYS A 181 18.00 -8.21 -18.37
C LYS A 181 17.35 -6.86 -18.71
N LEU A 182 16.20 -6.59 -18.08
CA LEU A 182 15.42 -5.36 -18.31
C LEU A 182 16.22 -4.07 -18.03
N THR A 183 17.16 -4.08 -17.07
CA THR A 183 18.00 -2.92 -16.75
C THR A 183 18.94 -2.54 -17.89
N GLU A 184 19.51 -3.55 -18.55
CA GLU A 184 20.40 -3.36 -19.71
C GLU A 184 19.58 -2.89 -20.91
N LEU A 185 18.43 -3.52 -21.15
CA LEU A 185 17.50 -3.10 -22.21
C LEU A 185 17.00 -1.66 -22.04
N LEU A 186 16.66 -1.24 -20.81
CA LEU A 186 16.23 0.14 -20.55
C LEU A 186 17.32 1.17 -20.87
N SER A 187 18.60 0.84 -20.61
CA SER A 187 19.73 1.70 -20.97
C SER A 187 19.88 1.81 -22.49
N LEU A 188 19.82 0.67 -23.20
CA LEU A 188 19.87 0.63 -24.66
C LEU A 188 18.72 1.42 -25.29
N TYR A 189 17.48 1.18 -24.85
CA TYR A 189 16.30 1.88 -25.37
C TYR A 189 16.31 3.38 -25.05
N LYS A 190 16.91 3.79 -23.92
CA LYS A 190 17.10 5.22 -23.63
C LYS A 190 18.02 5.87 -24.67
N ASN A 191 19.12 5.21 -25.02
CA ASN A 191 20.06 5.71 -26.03
C ASN A 191 19.42 5.69 -27.43
N GLU A 192 18.73 4.61 -27.78
CA GLU A 192 17.96 4.53 -29.03
C GLU A 192 16.95 5.68 -29.10
N TRP A 193 16.14 5.90 -28.06
CA TRP A 193 15.14 6.96 -28.01
C TRP A 193 15.69 8.37 -28.26
N ASN A 194 16.89 8.65 -27.75
CA ASN A 194 17.56 9.93 -27.98
C ASN A 194 17.97 10.09 -29.45
N ASN A 195 18.32 8.98 -30.11
CA ASN A 195 18.82 8.95 -31.49
C ASN A 195 17.74 8.70 -32.55
N ILE A 196 16.49 8.37 -32.18
CA ILE A 196 15.45 8.14 -33.19
C ILE A 196 15.08 9.44 -33.91
N SER A 197 14.70 9.30 -35.18
CA SER A 197 14.26 10.41 -36.02
C SER A 197 12.97 11.04 -35.48
N ASP A 198 12.76 12.34 -35.75
CA ASP A 198 11.55 13.04 -35.30
C ASP A 198 10.27 12.47 -35.93
N SER A 199 10.37 11.91 -37.14
CA SER A 199 9.28 11.19 -37.79
C SER A 199 8.84 9.95 -37.01
N GLU A 200 9.80 9.15 -36.50
CA GLU A 200 9.49 7.99 -35.68
C GLU A 200 8.99 8.38 -34.28
N LYS A 201 9.50 9.48 -33.70
CA LYS A 201 8.95 10.05 -32.45
C LYS A 201 7.50 10.45 -32.63
N GLN A 202 7.14 11.02 -33.78
CA GLN A 202 5.80 11.52 -34.05
C GLN A 202 4.73 10.43 -33.94
N LYS A 203 5.03 9.20 -34.40
CA LYS A 203 4.16 8.03 -34.21
C LYS A 203 3.80 7.82 -32.73
N TYR A 204 4.80 7.86 -31.84
CA TYR A 204 4.59 7.65 -30.40
C TYR A 204 3.93 8.83 -29.70
N ILE A 205 4.17 10.05 -30.19
CA ILE A 205 3.47 11.27 -29.75
C ILE A 205 1.98 11.16 -30.04
N GLN A 206 1.60 10.78 -31.25
CA GLN A 206 0.19 10.56 -31.61
C GLN A 206 -0.46 9.45 -30.78
N MET A 207 0.25 8.35 -30.49
CA MET A 207 -0.24 7.30 -29.60
C MET A 207 -0.49 7.82 -28.18
N HIS A 208 0.41 8.66 -27.66
CA HIS A 208 0.24 9.31 -26.36
C HIS A 208 -0.95 10.26 -26.32
N GLU A 209 -1.16 11.07 -27.35
CA GLU A 209 -2.29 11.99 -27.45
C GLU A 209 -3.63 11.24 -27.43
N LYS A 210 -3.74 10.15 -28.21
CA LYS A 210 -4.92 9.27 -28.19
C LYS A 210 -5.17 8.67 -26.80
N ASP A 211 -4.10 8.22 -26.13
CA ASP A 211 -4.20 7.69 -24.76
C ASP A 211 -4.62 8.76 -23.75
N LYS A 212 -4.10 9.98 -23.90
CA LYS A 212 -4.46 11.13 -23.07
C LYS A 212 -5.97 11.43 -23.16
N GLN A 213 -6.52 11.46 -24.36
CA GLN A 213 -7.96 11.67 -24.58
C GLN A 213 -8.80 10.54 -23.94
N ARG A 214 -8.38 9.28 -24.08
CA ARG A 214 -9.03 8.13 -23.43
C ARG A 214 -9.03 8.26 -21.91
N TYR A 215 -7.89 8.61 -21.30
CA TYR A 215 -7.79 8.86 -19.86
C TYR A 215 -8.70 9.99 -19.40
N GLU A 216 -8.77 11.11 -20.12
CA GLU A 216 -9.62 12.24 -19.75
C GLU A 216 -11.10 11.83 -19.72
N LYS A 217 -11.59 11.11 -20.74
CA LYS A 217 -12.96 10.58 -20.80
C LYS A 217 -13.24 9.56 -19.69
N GLU A 218 -12.32 8.64 -19.44
CA GLU A 218 -12.47 7.66 -18.37
C GLU A 218 -12.45 8.32 -16.98
N MET A 219 -11.62 9.34 -16.79
CA MET A 219 -11.50 10.07 -15.53
C MET A 219 -12.75 10.87 -15.22
N THR A 220 -13.34 11.58 -16.18
CA THR A 220 -14.57 12.34 -15.94
C THR A 220 -15.74 11.41 -15.58
N ALA A 221 -15.89 10.30 -16.30
CA ALA A 221 -16.89 9.27 -15.99
C ALA A 221 -16.67 8.63 -14.62
N TRP A 222 -15.41 8.32 -14.29
CA TRP A 222 -15.05 7.76 -12.98
C TRP A 222 -15.30 8.74 -11.84
N GLU A 223 -14.94 10.01 -12.00
CA GLU A 223 -15.20 11.06 -11.00
C GLU A 223 -16.70 11.22 -10.77
N ALA A 224 -17.51 11.30 -11.83
CA ALA A 224 -18.97 11.37 -11.69
C ALA A 224 -19.54 10.17 -10.91
N ARG A 225 -19.04 8.96 -11.17
CA ARG A 225 -19.44 7.77 -10.41
C ARG A 225 -19.04 7.86 -8.94
N MET A 226 -17.82 8.31 -8.64
CA MET A 226 -17.36 8.49 -7.25
C MET A 226 -18.17 9.54 -6.50
N ILE A 227 -18.63 10.61 -7.17
CA ILE A 227 -19.54 11.61 -6.57
C ILE A 227 -20.87 10.96 -6.19
N LYS A 228 -21.45 10.19 -7.11
CA LYS A 228 -22.72 9.49 -6.90
C LYS A 228 -22.65 8.48 -5.74
N GLU A 229 -21.51 7.79 -5.58
CA GLU A 229 -21.26 6.83 -4.50
C GLU A 229 -20.87 7.50 -3.15
N GLY A 230 -20.73 8.83 -3.10
CA GLY A 230 -20.31 9.57 -1.89
C GLY A 230 -18.81 9.49 -1.57
N ASN A 231 -18.00 8.93 -2.47
CA ASN A 231 -16.55 8.72 -2.31
C ASN A 231 -15.74 9.94 -2.77
N MET A 232 -16.11 11.14 -2.30
CA MET A 232 -15.53 12.41 -2.75
C MET A 232 -14.02 12.53 -2.51
N ASP A 233 -13.52 11.89 -1.45
CA ASP A 233 -12.12 11.96 -1.05
C ASP A 233 -11.14 11.30 -2.06
N LEU A 234 -11.66 10.45 -2.97
CA LEU A 234 -10.86 9.76 -3.99
C LEU A 234 -10.65 10.59 -5.27
N ILE A 235 -11.46 11.63 -5.46
CA ILE A 235 -11.50 12.47 -6.66
C ILE A 235 -10.33 13.48 -6.67
N ARG A 236 -10.01 14.07 -7.83
CA ARG A 236 -9.03 15.17 -7.90
C ARG A 236 -9.49 16.36 -7.05
N LYS A 237 -8.54 17.09 -6.46
CA LYS A 237 -8.83 18.27 -5.63
C LYS A 237 -9.64 19.34 -6.38
N GLU A 238 -9.33 19.57 -7.65
CA GLU A 238 -10.08 20.50 -8.51
C GLU A 238 -11.56 20.11 -8.61
N SER A 239 -11.84 18.85 -8.97
CA SER A 239 -13.20 18.34 -9.06
C SER A 239 -13.92 18.29 -7.70
N GLN A 240 -13.18 18.09 -6.59
CA GLN A 240 -13.74 18.22 -5.23
C GLN A 240 -14.21 19.66 -4.96
N ILE A 241 -13.37 20.65 -5.24
CA ILE A 241 -13.68 22.08 -5.05
C ILE A 241 -14.90 22.47 -5.88
N ILE A 242 -14.93 22.09 -7.16
CA ILE A 242 -16.06 22.39 -8.06
C ILE A 242 -17.36 21.78 -7.52
N THR A 243 -17.32 20.54 -7.04
CA THR A 243 -18.53 19.86 -6.53
C THR A 243 -19.05 20.50 -5.24
N ILE A 244 -18.16 20.98 -4.37
CA ILE A 244 -18.52 21.70 -3.13
C ILE A 244 -19.04 23.11 -3.43
N ALA A 245 -18.48 23.78 -4.44
CA ALA A 245 -18.87 25.14 -4.83
C ALA A 245 -20.22 25.21 -5.58
N LYS A 246 -20.59 24.15 -6.30
CA LYS A 246 -21.83 24.08 -7.11
C LYS A 246 -23.14 24.28 -6.31
N PRO A 247 -23.34 23.66 -5.13
CA PRO A 247 -24.53 23.92 -4.31
C PRO A 247 -24.55 25.34 -3.72
N LEU A 248 -23.40 25.92 -3.35
CA LEU A 248 -23.32 27.29 -2.79
C LEU A 248 -23.78 28.39 -3.76
N GLN A 249 -23.77 28.14 -5.07
CA GLN A 249 -24.29 29.07 -6.06
C GLN A 249 -25.80 28.98 -6.26
N LEU A 250 -26.42 27.82 -5.97
CA LEU A 250 -27.86 27.60 -6.13
C LEU A 250 -28.68 28.25 -5.01
N ASP A 251 -28.12 28.35 -3.80
CA ASP A 251 -28.80 28.97 -2.66
C ASP A 251 -28.78 30.51 -2.77
N ASN A 252 -27.68 31.11 -3.26
CA ASN A 252 -27.59 32.55 -3.53
C ASN A 252 -28.50 33.06 -4.67
N VAL A 253 -28.98 32.17 -5.56
CA VAL A 253 -29.93 32.53 -6.63
C VAL A 253 -31.38 32.45 -6.15
N LYS A 254 -31.67 31.65 -5.11
CA LYS A 254 -33.01 31.56 -4.53
C LYS A 254 -33.34 32.77 -3.65
N GLU A 255 -32.37 33.35 -2.96
CA GLU A 255 -32.59 34.55 -2.14
C GLU A 255 -32.81 35.83 -2.98
N LYS A 256 -32.26 35.91 -4.20
CA LYS A 256 -32.46 37.06 -5.11
C LYS A 256 -33.77 37.05 -5.88
N LYS A 257 -34.58 35.99 -5.81
CA LYS A 257 -35.89 35.90 -6.47
C LYS A 257 -37.08 36.18 -5.53
N ASN A 258 -36.83 36.45 -4.26
CA ASN A 258 -37.85 36.77 -3.24
C ASN A 258 -37.75 38.22 -2.71
N LYS A 259 -37.22 39.16 -3.51
CA LYS A 259 -37.28 40.59 -3.26
C LYS A 259 -37.82 41.33 -4.47
#